data_AF-A0A370Q650-F1
#
_entry.id   AF-A0A370Q650-F1
#
_cell.length_a   1.000
_cell.length_b   1.000
_cell.length_c   1.000
_cell.angle_alpha   90.00
_cell.angle_beta   90.00
_cell.angle_gamma   90.00
#
_symmetry.space_group_name_H-M   'P 1'
#
loop_
_entity.id
_entity.type
_entity.pdbx_description
1 polymer ?
#
loop_
_entity_poly.entity_id
_entity_poly.type
_entity_poly.pdbx_seq_one_letter_code
_entity_poly.pdbx_strand_id
1 'polypeptide(L)'
;MKKQYTTTTRLSIFYLVFLFSTFSIVAQVGINTITPTAGSILDVSSADKGVLIPRIDIADLSTIAPITGGAPNGLLVYNTNTTTGPGLLVWDATATSWVSVDGNKDWKKNGNAGTTAATDFMGTTDNVGLRFRTNNTNALEITNAGSFQLFQDGTAVSPIVSWNTDTDSGMYRIGADIVGLSTGGIERFRVGNNGNIAINKGGAALSSLETVEASDTQGAIFSNITNVASNWSAVEAFNPNPAAGAGMIATGYYGILAQGAFGAYGYGFFGIYGEPVDISLDWAGYFAGDINSDQDIYYAGMLINTSDVRVKKNIRNIDNATATINKLRPVVYDKVIDKKDVPIKVASRIELKATGRKAPMTQENEYGLIAQEIEEILPELVKEKKVDLENSEIKSLKGVNYVGLIPIMLKAIQEQQSEIEFLKKEVKTLQNKID
;
A
#
# COMPACT_ATOMS: atom_id res chain seq x y z
N MET A 1 116.48 -58.88 -22.11
CA MET A 1 115.66 -58.64 -20.89
C MET A 1 114.49 -57.72 -21.24
N LYS A 2 113.26 -58.23 -21.29
CA LYS A 2 112.03 -57.43 -21.48
C LYS A 2 111.56 -56.94 -20.10
N LYS A 3 111.60 -55.63 -19.85
CA LYS A 3 110.97 -55.04 -18.66
C LYS A 3 109.46 -54.99 -18.89
N GLN A 4 108.70 -55.77 -18.13
CA GLN A 4 107.25 -55.64 -18.03
C GLN A 4 106.92 -54.43 -17.15
N TYR A 5 106.23 -53.44 -17.70
CA TYR A 5 105.65 -52.34 -16.94
C TYR A 5 104.27 -52.75 -16.45
N THR A 6 104.05 -52.58 -15.15
CA THR A 6 102.95 -53.04 -14.31
C THR A 6 101.56 -52.52 -14.73
N THR A 7 100.60 -53.45 -14.87
CA THR A 7 99.19 -53.21 -15.25
C THR A 7 98.34 -52.57 -14.12
N THR A 8 98.85 -52.50 -12.90
CA THR A 8 98.14 -52.00 -11.70
C THR A 8 97.83 -50.50 -11.77
N THR A 9 98.69 -49.67 -12.38
CA THR A 9 98.46 -48.22 -12.48
C THR A 9 97.27 -47.88 -13.37
N ARG A 10 97.00 -48.68 -14.41
CA ARG A 10 95.86 -48.45 -15.32
C ARG A 10 94.52 -48.85 -14.69
N LEU A 11 94.50 -49.89 -13.86
CA LEU A 11 93.29 -50.34 -13.15
C LEU A 11 92.92 -49.36 -12.03
N SER A 12 93.90 -48.83 -11.28
CA SER A 12 93.65 -47.81 -10.24
C SER A 12 93.13 -46.49 -10.81
N ILE A 13 93.59 -46.08 -11.99
CA ILE A 13 93.07 -44.88 -12.69
C ILE A 13 91.62 -45.10 -13.14
N PHE A 14 91.26 -46.31 -13.60
CA PHE A 14 89.90 -46.62 -14.01
C PHE A 14 88.91 -46.62 -12.83
N TYR A 15 89.30 -47.16 -11.67
CA TYR A 15 88.50 -47.06 -10.44
C TYR A 15 88.38 -45.62 -9.95
N LEU A 16 89.43 -44.80 -10.07
CA LEU A 16 89.39 -43.40 -9.70
C LEU A 16 88.41 -42.61 -10.59
N VAL A 17 88.44 -42.82 -11.91
CA VAL A 17 87.54 -42.15 -12.87
C VAL A 17 86.08 -42.60 -12.68
N PHE A 18 85.84 -43.89 -12.40
CA PHE A 18 84.50 -44.40 -12.11
C PHE A 18 83.95 -43.83 -10.79
N LEU A 19 84.80 -43.68 -9.76
CA LEU A 19 84.45 -43.08 -8.47
C LEU A 19 84.07 -41.59 -8.57
N PHE A 20 84.67 -40.84 -9.51
CA PHE A 20 84.30 -39.43 -9.76
C PHE A 20 83.04 -39.28 -10.64
N SER A 21 82.66 -40.29 -11.42
CA SER A 21 81.49 -40.22 -12.32
C SER A 21 80.12 -40.30 -11.63
N THR A 22 80.08 -40.68 -10.34
CA THR A 22 78.82 -40.80 -9.58
C THR A 22 78.48 -39.57 -8.73
N PHE A 23 79.31 -38.54 -8.72
CA PHE A 23 79.04 -37.29 -8.00
C PHE A 23 78.30 -36.30 -8.92
N SER A 24 77.00 -36.14 -8.71
CA SER A 24 76.27 -34.98 -9.24
C SER A 24 76.60 -33.76 -8.39
N ILE A 25 77.30 -32.77 -8.97
CA ILE A 25 77.54 -31.48 -8.33
C ILE A 25 76.33 -30.60 -8.63
N VAL A 26 75.52 -30.32 -7.62
CA VAL A 26 74.39 -29.40 -7.72
C VAL A 26 74.91 -27.95 -7.65
N ALA A 27 74.63 -27.13 -8.66
CA ALA A 27 75.15 -25.76 -8.80
C ALA A 27 74.23 -24.68 -8.18
N GLN A 28 73.54 -25.03 -7.09
CA GLN A 28 72.71 -24.08 -6.34
C GLN A 28 73.58 -23.17 -5.45
N VAL A 29 73.25 -21.89 -5.41
CA VAL A 29 73.94 -20.89 -4.59
C VAL A 29 73.18 -20.70 -3.28
N GLY A 30 73.74 -21.22 -2.20
CA GLY A 30 73.28 -20.90 -0.84
C GLY A 30 74.04 -19.71 -0.28
N ILE A 31 73.33 -18.69 0.19
CA ILE A 31 73.92 -17.61 1.00
C ILE A 31 73.43 -17.79 2.43
N ASN A 32 74.37 -18.06 3.34
CA ASN A 32 74.10 -18.30 4.76
C ASN A 32 73.19 -19.53 5.04
N THR A 33 73.15 -20.48 4.08
CA THR A 33 72.59 -21.83 4.24
C THR A 33 73.46 -22.84 3.49
N ILE A 34 73.71 -24.00 4.09
CA ILE A 34 74.46 -25.11 3.46
C ILE A 34 73.55 -26.15 2.83
N THR A 35 72.23 -26.02 3.02
CA THR A 35 71.21 -26.86 2.40
C THR A 35 70.20 -25.98 1.67
N PRO A 36 70.56 -25.38 0.53
CA PRO A 36 69.61 -24.65 -0.30
C PRO A 36 68.43 -25.54 -0.67
N THR A 37 67.23 -24.97 -0.64
CA THR A 37 66.00 -25.65 -1.01
C THR A 37 66.10 -26.14 -2.46
N ALA A 38 65.76 -27.40 -2.73
CA ALA A 38 65.94 -28.00 -4.06
C ALA A 38 65.21 -27.27 -5.20
N GLY A 39 64.22 -26.41 -4.89
CA GLY A 39 63.49 -25.59 -5.85
C GLY A 39 64.12 -24.22 -6.17
N SER A 40 65.27 -23.87 -5.60
CA SER A 40 65.89 -22.55 -5.81
C SER A 40 67.31 -22.66 -6.37
N ILE A 41 67.61 -21.80 -7.36
CA ILE A 41 68.98 -21.60 -7.86
C ILE A 41 69.77 -20.70 -6.90
N LEU A 42 69.08 -19.80 -6.20
CA LEU A 42 69.63 -18.93 -5.16
C LEU A 42 68.73 -19.03 -3.91
N ASP A 43 69.28 -19.50 -2.79
CA ASP A 43 68.62 -19.56 -1.49
C ASP A 43 69.37 -18.67 -0.50
N VAL A 44 68.70 -17.67 0.06
CA VAL A 44 69.30 -16.74 1.02
C VAL A 44 68.55 -16.86 2.33
N SER A 45 69.25 -17.31 3.38
CA SER A 45 68.65 -17.51 4.69
C SER A 45 69.21 -16.54 5.71
N SER A 46 68.33 -15.82 6.41
CA SER A 46 68.69 -15.01 7.56
C SER A 46 67.48 -14.83 8.48
N ALA A 47 67.71 -14.77 9.79
CA ALA A 47 66.68 -14.48 10.78
C ALA A 47 66.40 -12.98 10.93
N ASP A 48 67.37 -12.13 10.56
CA ASP A 48 67.34 -10.68 10.87
C ASP A 48 67.88 -9.77 9.75
N LYS A 49 68.28 -10.33 8.59
CA LYS A 49 68.76 -9.58 7.41
C LYS A 49 67.90 -9.85 6.18
N GLY A 50 67.74 -8.84 5.33
CA GLY A 50 67.12 -8.97 4.01
C GLY A 50 68.15 -8.93 2.87
N VAL A 51 67.66 -9.04 1.64
CA VAL A 51 68.46 -8.87 0.42
C VAL A 51 68.24 -7.47 -0.14
N LEU A 52 69.33 -6.70 -0.30
CA LEU A 52 69.29 -5.47 -1.06
C LEU A 52 69.37 -5.79 -2.54
N ILE A 53 68.22 -5.65 -3.18
CA ILE A 53 68.01 -5.83 -4.61
C ILE A 53 68.35 -4.50 -5.33
N PRO A 54 68.75 -4.48 -6.62
CA PRO A 54 69.30 -3.27 -7.25
C PRO A 54 68.37 -2.06 -7.11
N ARG A 55 68.92 -0.95 -6.61
CA ARG A 55 68.18 0.30 -6.36
C ARG A 55 68.41 1.24 -7.54
N ILE A 56 67.38 1.44 -8.36
CA ILE A 56 67.48 2.12 -9.65
C ILE A 56 66.51 3.30 -9.68
N ASP A 57 66.93 4.44 -10.21
CA ASP A 57 66.06 5.60 -10.45
C ASP A 57 65.36 5.43 -11.80
N ILE A 58 64.07 5.05 -11.79
CA ILE A 58 63.29 4.80 -13.00
C ILE A 58 62.34 5.98 -13.23
N ALA A 59 62.73 6.87 -14.14
CA ALA A 59 61.97 8.08 -14.45
C ALA A 59 60.73 7.83 -15.33
N ASP A 60 60.67 6.70 -16.06
CA ASP A 60 59.55 6.32 -16.91
C ASP A 60 59.26 4.82 -16.78
N LEU A 61 58.12 4.47 -16.20
CA LEU A 61 57.71 3.08 -15.97
C LEU A 61 57.32 2.36 -17.28
N SER A 62 57.14 3.07 -18.39
CA SER A 62 56.79 2.49 -19.70
C SER A 62 58.00 2.08 -20.55
N THR A 63 59.22 2.22 -20.02
CA THR A 63 60.45 1.85 -20.71
C THR A 63 61.41 1.07 -19.82
N ILE A 64 62.28 0.24 -20.42
CA ILE A 64 63.29 -0.53 -19.67
C ILE A 64 64.41 0.34 -19.10
N ALA A 65 64.55 1.58 -19.59
CA ALA A 65 65.59 2.49 -19.14
C ALA A 65 65.48 2.76 -17.62
N PRO A 66 66.61 2.96 -16.91
CA PRO A 66 67.98 3.09 -17.41
C PRO A 66 68.72 1.75 -17.59
N ILE A 67 68.04 0.61 -17.44
CA ILE A 67 68.68 -0.70 -17.57
C ILE A 67 69.05 -0.94 -19.04
N THR A 68 70.29 -1.34 -19.25
CA THR A 68 70.86 -1.64 -20.58
C THR A 68 71.28 -3.10 -20.65
N GLY A 69 71.42 -3.65 -21.85
CA GLY A 69 71.82 -5.05 -22.06
C GLY A 69 70.67 -6.05 -22.24
N GLY A 70 69.43 -5.56 -22.30
CA GLY A 70 68.24 -6.37 -22.60
C GLY A 70 67.07 -6.07 -21.66
N ALA A 71 65.92 -6.65 -21.96
CA ALA A 71 64.69 -6.50 -21.18
C ALA A 71 64.11 -7.87 -20.76
N PRO A 72 64.88 -8.74 -20.09
CA PRO A 72 64.40 -10.05 -19.68
C PRO A 72 63.20 -9.90 -18.74
N ASN A 73 62.16 -10.70 -18.99
CA ASN A 73 60.94 -10.70 -18.18
C ASN A 73 61.27 -11.14 -16.74
N GLY A 74 60.69 -10.46 -15.75
CA GLY A 74 60.90 -10.81 -14.34
C GLY A 74 62.11 -10.13 -13.67
N LEU A 75 62.74 -9.12 -14.29
CA LEU A 75 63.80 -8.34 -13.62
C LEU A 75 63.25 -7.64 -12.38
N LEU A 76 63.92 -7.81 -11.24
CA LEU A 76 63.56 -7.22 -9.95
C LEU A 76 64.46 -6.02 -9.63
N VAL A 77 63.86 -4.87 -9.34
CA VAL A 77 64.54 -3.64 -8.91
C VAL A 77 63.73 -2.91 -7.86
N TYR A 78 64.40 -2.16 -7.00
CA TYR A 78 63.76 -1.20 -6.12
C TYR A 78 63.85 0.18 -6.76
N ASN A 79 62.72 0.72 -7.21
CA ASN A 79 62.66 2.08 -7.75
C ASN A 79 62.90 3.10 -6.65
N THR A 80 63.83 4.02 -6.87
CA THR A 80 64.13 5.12 -5.94
C THR A 80 63.50 6.44 -6.35
N ASN A 81 62.90 6.52 -7.55
CA ASN A 81 62.30 7.74 -8.05
C ASN A 81 61.06 8.13 -7.23
N THR A 82 61.02 9.34 -6.67
CA THR A 82 59.88 9.80 -5.85
C THR A 82 58.68 10.24 -6.69
N THR A 83 58.87 10.52 -7.98
CA THR A 83 57.82 10.98 -8.90
C THR A 83 57.05 9.80 -9.49
N THR A 84 57.74 8.75 -9.96
CA THR A 84 57.09 7.53 -10.48
C THR A 84 56.70 6.55 -9.37
N GLY A 85 57.06 6.84 -8.12
CA GLY A 85 56.69 6.08 -6.95
C GLY A 85 57.80 5.11 -6.52
N PRO A 86 58.39 5.30 -5.33
CA PRO A 86 59.43 4.39 -4.84
C PRO A 86 58.79 3.06 -4.43
N GLY A 87 59.46 1.94 -4.74
CA GLY A 87 58.92 0.62 -4.44
C GLY A 87 59.58 -0.50 -5.22
N LEU A 88 59.23 -1.74 -4.87
CA LEU A 88 59.69 -2.92 -5.57
C LEU A 88 58.97 -3.03 -6.92
N LEU A 89 59.72 -3.08 -8.03
CA LEU A 89 59.20 -3.23 -9.39
C LEU A 89 59.70 -4.52 -10.03
N VAL A 90 58.85 -5.10 -10.87
CA VAL A 90 59.16 -6.20 -11.79
C VAL A 90 59.00 -5.70 -13.22
N TRP A 91 59.97 -6.00 -14.09
CA TRP A 91 59.79 -5.77 -15.52
C TRP A 91 58.85 -6.81 -16.12
N ASP A 92 57.75 -6.37 -16.72
CA ASP A 92 56.89 -7.20 -17.56
C ASP A 92 57.25 -6.94 -19.03
N ALA A 93 57.92 -7.91 -19.65
CA ALA A 93 58.30 -7.84 -21.07
C ALA A 93 57.10 -7.94 -22.03
N THR A 94 55.96 -8.46 -21.56
CA THR A 94 54.72 -8.57 -22.35
C THR A 94 53.97 -7.25 -22.37
N ALA A 95 53.81 -6.62 -21.21
CA ALA A 95 53.23 -5.27 -21.09
C ALA A 95 54.22 -4.16 -21.47
N THR A 96 55.50 -4.50 -21.65
CA THR A 96 56.61 -3.57 -21.91
C THR A 96 56.70 -2.44 -20.88
N SER A 97 56.50 -2.78 -19.61
CA SER A 97 56.45 -1.80 -18.52
C SER A 97 56.93 -2.36 -17.20
N TRP A 98 57.40 -1.47 -16.32
CA TRP A 98 57.64 -1.76 -14.93
C TRP A 98 56.33 -1.84 -14.15
N VAL A 99 56.09 -2.99 -13.53
CA VAL A 99 54.92 -3.27 -12.71
C VAL A 99 55.34 -3.28 -11.24
N SER A 100 54.65 -2.51 -10.40
CA SER A 100 54.92 -2.52 -8.96
C SER A 100 54.48 -3.84 -8.34
N VAL A 101 55.37 -4.43 -7.53
CA VAL A 101 55.13 -5.67 -6.76
C VAL A 101 54.34 -5.39 -5.48
N ASP A 102 54.34 -4.15 -5.00
CA ASP A 102 53.61 -3.68 -3.83
C ASP A 102 52.64 -2.54 -4.22
N GLY A 103 51.38 -2.46 -3.80
CA GLY A 103 50.60 -3.34 -2.91
C GLY A 103 49.28 -2.72 -2.42
N ASN A 104 48.58 -1.90 -3.24
CA ASN A 104 47.36 -1.19 -2.78
C ASN A 104 46.35 -0.77 -3.87
N LYS A 105 46.49 -1.24 -5.12
CA LYS A 105 45.51 -0.95 -6.18
C LYS A 105 44.29 -1.88 -6.16
N ASP A 106 44.38 -2.99 -5.43
CA ASP A 106 43.27 -3.92 -5.25
C ASP A 106 42.39 -3.53 -4.07
N TRP A 107 41.11 -3.89 -4.15
CA TRP A 107 40.20 -3.80 -3.02
C TRP A 107 40.43 -4.97 -2.05
N LYS A 108 40.81 -4.68 -0.80
CA LYS A 108 41.17 -5.71 0.19
C LYS A 108 39.94 -6.27 0.92
N LYS A 109 40.03 -7.50 1.41
CA LYS A 109 38.95 -8.19 2.17
C LYS A 109 38.50 -7.43 3.42
N ASN A 110 39.44 -6.74 4.08
CA ASN A 110 39.16 -5.93 5.28
C ASN A 110 38.93 -4.44 4.95
N GLY A 111 38.78 -4.10 3.67
CA GLY A 111 38.64 -2.73 3.17
C GLY A 111 39.96 -1.99 2.97
N ASN A 112 39.85 -0.84 2.28
CA ASN A 112 40.96 0.08 2.01
C ASN A 112 40.72 1.39 2.79
N ALA A 113 41.76 1.92 3.44
CA ALA A 113 41.72 3.23 4.10
C ALA A 113 42.35 4.30 3.20
N GLY A 114 41.91 5.57 3.33
CA GLY A 114 42.51 6.71 2.63
C GLY A 114 42.11 6.88 1.15
N THR A 115 40.96 6.34 0.74
CA THR A 115 40.46 6.43 -0.64
C THR A 115 39.97 7.85 -1.01
N THR A 116 40.16 8.23 -2.26
CA THR A 116 39.62 9.46 -2.88
C THR A 116 38.48 9.09 -3.84
N ALA A 117 37.25 9.53 -3.54
CA ALA A 117 36.05 9.12 -4.28
C ALA A 117 36.06 9.42 -5.80
N ALA A 118 36.86 10.38 -6.26
CA ALA A 118 36.98 10.72 -7.67
C ALA A 118 37.86 9.76 -8.49
N THR A 119 38.77 9.03 -7.84
CA THR A 119 39.77 8.18 -8.50
C THR A 119 39.74 6.73 -8.04
N ASP A 120 39.30 6.48 -6.81
CA ASP A 120 39.32 5.17 -6.18
C ASP A 120 37.91 4.61 -6.07
N PHE A 121 37.64 3.48 -6.71
CA PHE A 121 36.34 2.83 -6.67
C PHE A 121 36.43 1.32 -6.88
N MET A 122 35.41 0.60 -6.42
CA MET A 122 35.14 -0.77 -6.83
C MET A 122 34.17 -0.74 -8.01
N GLY A 123 34.62 -1.14 -9.19
CA GLY A 123 33.79 -1.10 -10.39
C GLY A 123 34.56 -1.41 -11.67
N THR A 124 33.91 -1.12 -12.78
CA THR A 124 34.44 -1.24 -14.14
C THR A 124 34.73 0.15 -14.72
N THR A 125 35.71 0.26 -15.61
CA THR A 125 36.04 1.49 -16.35
C THR A 125 35.46 1.50 -17.77
N ASP A 126 34.91 0.38 -18.20
CA ASP A 126 34.28 0.17 -19.51
C ASP A 126 32.76 -0.01 -19.38
N ASN A 127 32.08 -0.17 -20.52
CA ASN A 127 30.61 -0.30 -20.58
C ASN A 127 30.12 -1.72 -20.20
N VAL A 128 30.62 -2.25 -19.09
CA VAL A 128 30.32 -3.60 -18.58
C VAL A 128 29.80 -3.48 -17.15
N GLY A 129 28.77 -4.24 -16.79
CA GLY A 129 28.20 -4.23 -15.45
C GLY A 129 29.15 -4.82 -14.39
N LEU A 130 29.08 -4.29 -13.17
CA LEU A 130 29.78 -4.83 -12.00
C LEU A 130 28.94 -5.96 -11.39
N ARG A 131 29.48 -7.18 -11.39
CA ARG A 131 28.78 -8.37 -10.89
C ARG A 131 29.40 -8.94 -9.62
N PHE A 132 28.56 -9.20 -8.63
CA PHE A 132 28.90 -9.86 -7.38
C PHE A 132 28.47 -11.33 -7.41
N ARG A 133 29.36 -12.22 -6.95
CA ARG A 133 29.12 -13.67 -6.92
C ARG A 133 29.34 -14.25 -5.54
N THR A 134 28.54 -15.26 -5.19
CA THR A 134 28.70 -16.10 -4.00
C THR A 134 28.77 -17.55 -4.46
N ASN A 135 29.75 -18.33 -3.98
CA ASN A 135 29.98 -19.70 -4.44
C ASN A 135 30.04 -19.81 -6.00
N ASN A 136 30.74 -18.87 -6.64
CA ASN A 136 30.83 -18.72 -8.11
C ASN A 136 29.47 -18.59 -8.85
N THR A 137 28.39 -18.26 -8.14
CA THR A 137 27.05 -18.03 -8.69
C THR A 137 26.72 -16.54 -8.62
N ASN A 138 26.09 -15.99 -9.66
CA ASN A 138 25.68 -14.59 -9.70
C ASN A 138 24.68 -14.30 -8.57
N ALA A 139 24.91 -13.24 -7.80
CA ALA A 139 24.05 -12.83 -6.70
C ALA A 139 23.41 -11.45 -6.96
N LEU A 140 24.24 -10.46 -7.33
CA LEU A 140 23.84 -9.08 -7.59
C LEU A 140 24.63 -8.52 -8.78
N GLU A 141 24.03 -7.64 -9.57
CA GLU A 141 24.72 -6.86 -10.58
C GLU A 141 24.27 -5.40 -10.57
N ILE A 142 25.24 -4.49 -10.70
CA ILE A 142 25.01 -3.13 -11.18
C ILE A 142 25.26 -3.17 -12.67
N THR A 143 24.19 -3.15 -13.46
CA THR A 143 24.28 -3.22 -14.92
C THR A 143 25.00 -1.99 -15.47
N ASN A 144 25.47 -2.06 -16.71
CA ASN A 144 26.05 -0.91 -17.41
C ASN A 144 25.04 0.25 -17.60
N ALA A 145 23.74 -0.01 -17.52
CA ALA A 145 22.69 0.99 -17.51
C ALA A 145 22.38 1.58 -16.11
N GLY A 146 23.11 1.16 -15.06
CA GLY A 146 22.92 1.62 -13.68
C GLY A 146 21.79 0.93 -12.91
N SER A 147 21.12 -0.06 -13.49
CA SER A 147 20.09 -0.85 -12.79
C SER A 147 20.72 -1.84 -11.80
N PHE A 148 20.12 -1.97 -10.62
CA PHE A 148 20.44 -3.01 -9.64
C PHE A 148 19.60 -4.25 -9.91
N GLN A 149 20.25 -5.39 -10.20
CA GLN A 149 19.58 -6.64 -10.52
C GLN A 149 19.97 -7.77 -9.56
N LEU A 150 18.97 -8.50 -9.09
CA LEU A 150 19.12 -9.70 -8.25
C LEU A 150 18.87 -10.94 -9.11
N PHE A 151 19.67 -11.99 -8.93
CA PHE A 151 19.65 -13.17 -9.80
C PHE A 151 18.70 -14.29 -9.33
N GLN A 152 18.04 -14.10 -8.19
CA GLN A 152 17.12 -15.07 -7.60
C GLN A 152 15.81 -14.37 -7.25
N ASP A 153 14.70 -15.08 -7.42
CA ASP A 153 13.38 -14.53 -7.17
C ASP A 153 13.08 -14.38 -5.66
N GLY A 154 13.57 -15.32 -4.84
CA GLY A 154 13.20 -15.44 -3.43
C GLY A 154 11.79 -16.01 -3.23
N THR A 155 11.35 -16.08 -1.99
CA THR A 155 10.00 -16.54 -1.60
C THR A 155 9.49 -15.72 -0.41
N ALA A 156 8.22 -15.88 -0.02
CA ALA A 156 7.70 -15.21 1.18
C ALA A 156 8.48 -15.58 2.45
N VAL A 157 8.92 -16.84 2.59
CA VAL A 157 9.69 -17.34 3.74
C VAL A 157 11.19 -17.06 3.66
N SER A 158 11.68 -16.67 2.48
CA SER A 158 13.08 -16.32 2.23
C SER A 158 13.15 -15.30 1.10
N PRO A 159 12.80 -14.02 1.39
CA PRO A 159 12.86 -12.96 0.41
C PRO A 159 14.30 -12.68 -0.02
N ILE A 160 14.49 -12.28 -1.29
CA ILE A 160 15.84 -12.04 -1.83
C ILE A 160 16.47 -10.76 -1.28
N VAL A 161 15.64 -9.76 -0.94
CA VAL A 161 16.06 -8.60 -0.15
C VAL A 161 15.49 -8.81 1.25
N SER A 162 16.34 -9.13 2.21
CA SER A 162 15.96 -9.42 3.60
C SER A 162 16.91 -8.77 4.60
N TRP A 163 16.62 -8.91 5.89
CA TRP A 163 17.52 -8.51 6.96
C TRP A 163 18.35 -9.68 7.47
N ASN A 164 19.51 -9.40 8.06
CA ASN A 164 20.42 -10.43 8.57
C ASN A 164 19.85 -11.18 9.79
N THR A 165 19.09 -10.49 10.66
CA THR A 165 18.46 -11.05 11.85
C THR A 165 16.99 -11.42 11.65
N ASP A 166 16.41 -11.01 10.53
CA ASP A 166 15.01 -11.22 10.16
C ASP A 166 14.98 -11.62 8.68
N THR A 167 15.21 -12.92 8.46
CA THR A 167 15.44 -13.49 7.12
C THR A 167 14.15 -13.86 6.39
N ASP A 168 13.00 -13.71 7.04
CA ASP A 168 11.68 -14.04 6.50
C ASP A 168 10.82 -12.78 6.26
N SER A 169 11.40 -11.60 6.46
CA SER A 169 10.80 -10.30 6.16
C SER A 169 11.60 -9.56 5.09
N GLY A 170 10.91 -9.09 4.04
CA GLY A 170 11.61 -8.51 2.89
C GLY A 170 10.84 -8.45 1.58
N MET A 171 11.56 -8.26 0.47
CA MET A 171 11.04 -8.17 -0.89
C MET A 171 11.48 -9.36 -1.75
N TYR A 172 10.57 -9.85 -2.57
CA TYR A 172 10.81 -10.97 -3.48
C TYR A 172 9.99 -10.87 -4.76
N ARG A 173 10.46 -11.54 -5.82
CA ARG A 173 9.74 -11.66 -7.10
C ARG A 173 8.90 -12.93 -7.06
N ILE A 174 7.63 -12.82 -7.40
CA ILE A 174 6.69 -13.95 -7.44
C ILE A 174 6.60 -14.54 -8.86
N GLY A 175 6.80 -13.68 -9.87
CA GLY A 175 6.72 -14.04 -11.28
C GLY A 175 7.05 -12.85 -12.18
N ALA A 176 6.87 -13.00 -13.49
CA ALA A 176 7.01 -11.89 -14.44
C ALA A 176 6.06 -10.76 -14.07
N ASP A 177 6.62 -9.56 -13.88
CA ASP A 177 5.89 -8.34 -13.50
C ASP A 177 5.09 -8.45 -12.19
N ILE A 178 5.51 -9.33 -11.27
CA ILE A 178 4.88 -9.51 -9.96
C ILE A 178 5.93 -9.45 -8.84
N VAL A 179 5.77 -8.48 -7.94
CA VAL A 179 6.60 -8.29 -6.74
C VAL A 179 5.75 -8.43 -5.49
N GLY A 180 6.32 -9.09 -4.47
CA GLY A 180 5.74 -9.26 -3.16
C GLY A 180 6.63 -8.72 -2.04
N LEU A 181 5.99 -8.32 -0.94
CA LEU A 181 6.63 -8.08 0.35
C LEU A 181 6.12 -9.10 1.37
N SER A 182 7.01 -9.59 2.23
CA SER A 182 6.68 -10.50 3.33
C SER A 182 7.13 -9.97 4.68
N THR A 183 6.43 -10.40 5.73
CA THR A 183 6.89 -10.31 7.13
C THR A 183 6.56 -11.59 7.88
N GLY A 184 7.52 -12.13 8.63
CA GLY A 184 7.35 -13.39 9.35
C GLY A 184 7.06 -14.57 8.41
N GLY A 185 7.59 -14.54 7.19
CA GLY A 185 7.39 -15.58 6.18
C GLY A 185 6.05 -15.54 5.44
N ILE A 186 5.18 -14.56 5.72
CA ILE A 186 3.84 -14.43 5.14
C ILE A 186 3.81 -13.23 4.19
N GLU A 187 3.24 -13.40 3.00
CA GLU A 187 3.02 -12.30 2.05
C GLU A 187 2.04 -11.27 2.63
N ARG A 188 2.46 -10.00 2.67
CA ARG A 188 1.66 -8.87 3.16
C ARG A 188 1.24 -7.91 2.08
N PHE A 189 1.99 -7.83 0.99
CA PHE A 189 1.74 -6.91 -0.10
C PHE A 189 2.14 -7.54 -1.43
N ARG A 190 1.35 -7.31 -2.47
CA ARG A 190 1.66 -7.75 -3.83
C ARG A 190 1.24 -6.69 -4.84
N VAL A 191 2.12 -6.38 -5.78
CA VAL A 191 1.75 -5.75 -7.05
C VAL A 191 1.68 -6.84 -8.11
N GLY A 192 0.50 -7.02 -8.71
CA GLY A 192 0.28 -7.98 -9.79
C GLY A 192 0.67 -7.42 -11.15
N ASN A 193 0.87 -8.32 -12.11
CA ASN A 193 1.16 -8.00 -13.51
C ASN A 193 0.03 -7.21 -14.22
N ASN A 194 -1.19 -7.30 -13.71
CA ASN A 194 -2.35 -6.54 -14.19
C ASN A 194 -2.49 -5.17 -13.51
N GLY A 195 -1.50 -4.74 -12.72
CA GLY A 195 -1.54 -3.48 -11.95
C GLY A 195 -2.30 -3.54 -10.63
N ASN A 196 -2.97 -4.66 -10.32
CA ASN A 196 -3.72 -4.84 -9.09
C ASN A 196 -2.80 -4.93 -7.87
N ILE A 197 -3.17 -4.26 -6.78
CA ILE A 197 -2.47 -4.35 -5.49
C ILE A 197 -3.28 -5.22 -4.53
N ALA A 198 -2.63 -6.19 -3.90
CA ALA A 198 -3.22 -6.99 -2.83
C ALA A 198 -2.51 -6.70 -1.49
N ILE A 199 -3.29 -6.55 -0.43
CA ILE A 199 -2.82 -6.32 0.94
C ILE A 199 -3.28 -7.49 1.83
N ASN A 200 -2.37 -8.01 2.66
CA ASN A 200 -2.58 -9.14 3.55
C ASN A 200 -3.09 -10.41 2.82
N LYS A 201 -2.39 -10.80 1.74
CA LYS A 201 -2.72 -11.98 0.92
C LYS A 201 -2.00 -13.23 1.44
N GLY A 202 -2.75 -14.27 1.82
CA GLY A 202 -2.20 -15.60 2.11
C GLY A 202 -1.94 -15.92 3.59
N GLY A 203 -2.46 -15.13 4.54
CA GLY A 203 -2.43 -15.41 5.99
C GLY A 203 -3.81 -15.74 6.57
N ALA A 204 -3.85 -16.51 7.65
CA ALA A 204 -5.08 -17.00 8.31
C ALA A 204 -5.79 -15.97 9.23
N ALA A 205 -5.34 -14.71 9.30
CA ALA A 205 -5.93 -13.74 10.21
C ALA A 205 -5.99 -12.35 9.57
N LEU A 206 -7.23 -11.90 9.33
CA LEU A 206 -7.64 -10.50 9.13
C LEU A 206 -6.87 -9.73 8.04
N SER A 207 -7.37 -9.76 6.80
CA SER A 207 -6.95 -8.81 5.78
C SER A 207 -7.55 -7.44 6.09
N SER A 208 -6.82 -6.60 6.83
CA SER A 208 -7.17 -5.18 7.03
C SER A 208 -6.22 -4.28 6.23
N LEU A 209 -6.77 -3.23 5.62
CA LEU A 209 -6.03 -2.04 5.24
C LEU A 209 -6.27 -1.03 6.36
N GLU A 210 -5.29 -0.84 7.23
CA GLU A 210 -5.32 0.21 8.25
C GLU A 210 -4.74 1.49 7.67
N THR A 211 -5.51 2.57 7.75
CA THR A 211 -5.11 3.90 7.33
C THR A 211 -5.18 4.83 8.53
N VAL A 212 -4.03 5.33 8.99
CA VAL A 212 -3.93 6.27 10.11
C VAL A 212 -3.58 7.63 9.56
N GLU A 213 -4.53 8.57 9.61
CA GLU A 213 -4.30 9.94 9.17
C GLU A 213 -3.70 10.78 10.30
N ALA A 214 -2.65 11.56 9.99
CA ALA A 214 -1.99 12.44 10.95
C ALA A 214 -2.69 13.81 11.12
N SER A 215 -3.70 14.11 10.28
CA SER A 215 -4.48 15.34 10.34
C SER A 215 -5.86 15.18 9.71
N ASP A 216 -6.85 15.97 10.15
CA ASP A 216 -8.25 15.91 9.71
C ASP A 216 -8.53 16.45 8.29
N THR A 217 -7.54 16.43 7.39
CA THR A 217 -7.63 17.14 6.10
C THR A 217 -7.96 16.26 4.90
N GLN A 218 -7.92 14.93 5.02
CA GLN A 218 -8.29 14.02 3.94
C GLN A 218 -8.85 12.67 4.43
N GLY A 219 -9.72 12.08 3.61
CA GLY A 219 -10.19 10.70 3.77
C GLY A 219 -9.10 9.69 3.40
N ALA A 220 -9.15 8.53 4.02
CA ALA A 220 -8.06 7.56 3.92
C ALA A 220 -8.07 6.70 2.63
N ILE A 221 -9.24 6.57 2.00
CA ILE A 221 -9.45 5.83 0.76
C ILE A 221 -10.26 6.71 -0.20
N PHE A 222 -9.68 6.99 -1.37
CA PHE A 222 -10.31 7.78 -2.42
C PHE A 222 -10.28 7.05 -3.76
N SER A 223 -11.43 7.03 -4.44
CA SER A 223 -11.52 6.68 -5.85
C SER A 223 -11.93 7.92 -6.63
N ASN A 224 -11.08 8.41 -7.54
CA ASN A 224 -11.33 9.60 -8.34
C ASN A 224 -11.14 9.33 -9.83
N ILE A 225 -12.04 9.84 -10.66
CA ILE A 225 -11.91 9.82 -12.12
C ILE A 225 -11.34 11.17 -12.56
N THR A 226 -10.19 11.15 -13.22
CA THR A 226 -9.60 12.33 -13.87
C THR A 226 -9.90 12.41 -15.37
N ASN A 227 -10.43 11.33 -15.96
CA ASN A 227 -10.80 11.25 -17.36
C ASN A 227 -12.31 11.41 -17.54
N VAL A 228 -12.75 12.50 -18.18
CA VAL A 228 -14.17 12.80 -18.45
C VAL A 228 -14.90 11.73 -19.29
N ALA A 229 -14.18 10.80 -19.91
CA ALA A 229 -14.74 9.68 -20.66
C ALA A 229 -14.87 8.37 -19.85
N SER A 230 -14.32 8.29 -18.64
CA SER A 230 -14.53 7.15 -17.73
C SER A 230 -15.74 7.43 -16.84
N ASN A 231 -16.67 6.48 -16.78
CA ASN A 231 -17.97 6.72 -16.17
C ASN A 231 -18.15 6.07 -14.78
N TRP A 232 -17.14 5.36 -14.27
CA TRP A 232 -17.28 4.68 -12.98
C TRP A 232 -16.07 4.81 -12.07
N SER A 233 -16.32 5.35 -10.88
CA SER A 233 -15.42 5.43 -9.72
C SER A 233 -16.19 4.78 -8.59
N ALA A 234 -15.63 3.78 -7.93
CA ALA A 234 -16.30 3.14 -6.81
C ALA A 234 -15.29 2.64 -5.78
N VAL A 235 -15.69 2.72 -4.51
CA VAL A 235 -15.15 1.86 -3.46
C VAL A 235 -16.18 0.76 -3.29
N GLU A 236 -15.90 -0.42 -3.84
CA GLU A 236 -16.81 -1.57 -3.79
C GLU A 236 -16.44 -2.50 -2.62
N ALA A 237 -17.43 -2.85 -1.80
CA ALA A 237 -17.34 -3.96 -0.87
C ALA A 237 -18.08 -5.15 -1.48
N PHE A 238 -17.35 -6.20 -1.86
CA PHE A 238 -17.91 -7.41 -2.46
C PHE A 238 -17.56 -8.63 -1.61
N ASN A 239 -18.56 -9.46 -1.33
CA ASN A 239 -18.39 -10.76 -0.69
C ASN A 239 -19.05 -11.83 -1.55
N PRO A 240 -18.28 -12.77 -2.14
CA PRO A 240 -18.85 -13.82 -2.97
C PRO A 240 -19.63 -14.87 -2.17
N ASN A 241 -19.53 -14.89 -0.84
CA ASN A 241 -20.30 -15.79 0.00
C ASN A 241 -21.68 -15.20 0.32
N PRO A 242 -22.78 -15.74 -0.23
CA PRO A 242 -24.13 -15.21 0.01
C PRO A 242 -24.59 -15.34 1.46
N ALA A 243 -23.95 -16.20 2.27
CA ALA A 243 -24.25 -16.36 3.69
C ALA A 243 -23.58 -15.29 4.59
N ALA A 244 -22.79 -14.38 4.00
CA ALA A 244 -22.06 -13.34 4.74
C ALA A 244 -22.17 -11.99 4.03
N GLY A 245 -22.37 -10.91 4.80
CA GLY A 245 -22.47 -9.57 4.23
C GLY A 245 -21.11 -9.03 3.77
N ALA A 246 -21.13 -8.17 2.75
CA ALA A 246 -20.10 -7.17 2.50
C ALA A 246 -20.74 -5.80 2.75
N GLY A 247 -20.00 -4.85 3.33
CA GLY A 247 -20.58 -3.53 3.56
C GLY A 247 -19.56 -2.52 4.03
N MET A 248 -19.91 -1.26 3.83
CA MET A 248 -19.22 -0.13 4.43
C MET A 248 -19.87 0.15 5.79
N ILE A 249 -19.09 0.04 6.87
CA ILE A 249 -19.53 0.43 8.21
C ILE A 249 -18.91 1.79 8.50
N ALA A 250 -19.76 2.77 8.81
CA ALA A 250 -19.32 4.09 9.23
C ALA A 250 -19.76 4.35 10.66
N THR A 251 -18.81 4.78 11.48
CA THR A 251 -19.03 5.19 12.87
C THR A 251 -18.67 6.67 12.99
N GLY A 252 -19.58 7.51 13.48
CA GLY A 252 -19.33 8.95 13.64
C GLY A 252 -20.50 9.82 13.20
N TYR A 253 -20.21 11.08 12.86
CA TYR A 253 -21.23 12.10 12.53
C TYR A 253 -22.06 11.80 11.28
N TYR A 254 -21.48 11.11 10.29
CA TYR A 254 -22.18 10.69 9.07
C TYR A 254 -21.97 9.19 8.84
N GLY A 255 -23.05 8.47 8.53
CA GLY A 255 -22.99 7.06 8.10
C GLY A 255 -22.57 6.95 6.64
N ILE A 256 -23.49 7.25 5.71
CA ILE A 256 -23.22 7.29 4.27
C ILE A 256 -23.70 8.65 3.75
N LEU A 257 -22.77 9.49 3.28
CA LEU A 257 -23.09 10.72 2.56
C LEU A 257 -22.96 10.44 1.06
N ALA A 258 -24.08 10.43 0.35
CA ALA A 258 -24.11 10.26 -1.10
C ALA A 258 -24.70 11.49 -1.77
N GLN A 259 -23.96 12.05 -2.73
CA GLN A 259 -24.38 13.20 -3.52
C GLN A 259 -24.22 12.88 -5.00
N GLY A 260 -25.34 12.72 -5.72
CA GLY A 260 -25.33 12.56 -7.17
C GLY A 260 -25.20 13.91 -7.85
N ALA A 261 -24.09 14.16 -8.55
CA ALA A 261 -23.89 15.36 -9.36
C ALA A 261 -23.62 14.96 -10.82
N PHE A 262 -24.65 15.05 -11.66
CA PHE A 262 -24.61 14.94 -13.13
C PHE A 262 -24.07 13.61 -13.71
N GLY A 263 -24.96 12.83 -14.33
CA GLY A 263 -24.65 11.58 -15.03
C GLY A 263 -25.12 11.66 -16.48
N ALA A 264 -24.21 11.35 -17.40
CA ALA A 264 -24.40 11.48 -18.85
C ALA A 264 -25.21 10.34 -19.52
N TYR A 265 -25.82 9.42 -18.75
CA TYR A 265 -26.71 8.39 -19.30
C TYR A 265 -27.89 8.06 -18.36
N GLY A 266 -29.04 8.69 -18.63
CA GLY A 266 -30.32 8.00 -18.87
C GLY A 266 -31.05 7.18 -17.79
N TYR A 267 -30.48 6.88 -16.63
CA TYR A 267 -31.21 6.24 -15.53
C TYR A 267 -30.98 7.01 -14.22
N GLY A 268 -32.07 7.32 -13.52
CA GLY A 268 -32.17 8.41 -12.54
C GLY A 268 -31.21 8.36 -11.34
N PHE A 269 -31.00 9.54 -10.76
CA PHE A 269 -30.05 9.79 -9.67
C PHE A 269 -30.56 9.25 -8.32
N PHE A 270 -29.95 8.18 -7.80
CA PHE A 270 -30.16 7.72 -6.43
C PHE A 270 -28.95 8.07 -5.57
N GLY A 271 -29.16 8.75 -4.43
CA GLY A 271 -28.11 8.89 -3.41
C GLY A 271 -27.81 7.54 -2.74
N ILE A 272 -28.86 6.82 -2.35
CA ILE A 272 -28.76 5.47 -1.80
C ILE A 272 -29.76 4.60 -2.56
N TYR A 273 -29.29 3.48 -3.11
CA TYR A 273 -30.13 2.45 -3.72
C TYR A 273 -29.98 1.15 -2.93
N GLY A 274 -31.07 0.70 -2.32
CA GLY A 274 -31.12 -0.57 -1.58
C GLY A 274 -32.07 -1.53 -2.28
N GLU A 275 -31.55 -2.67 -2.74
CA GLU A 275 -32.33 -3.75 -3.32
C GLU A 275 -31.97 -5.05 -2.60
N PRO A 276 -32.93 -5.64 -1.86
CA PRO A 276 -32.70 -6.93 -1.23
C PRO A 276 -32.77 -8.09 -2.23
N VAL A 277 -32.02 -9.15 -1.97
CA VAL A 277 -31.96 -10.36 -2.82
C VAL A 277 -32.73 -11.55 -2.25
N ASP A 278 -33.12 -11.55 -0.96
CA ASP A 278 -33.90 -12.62 -0.31
C ASP A 278 -35.28 -12.10 0.14
N ILE A 279 -36.36 -12.76 -0.27
CA ILE A 279 -37.72 -12.27 0.00
C ILE A 279 -38.24 -12.57 1.42
N SER A 280 -37.47 -13.25 2.27
CA SER A 280 -37.98 -13.81 3.54
C SER A 280 -37.87 -12.89 4.76
N LEU A 281 -36.87 -12.00 4.83
CA LEU A 281 -36.63 -11.09 5.98
C LEU A 281 -36.13 -9.69 5.58
N ASP A 282 -36.18 -9.34 4.30
CA ASP A 282 -35.33 -8.26 3.83
C ASP A 282 -35.94 -6.86 3.90
N TRP A 283 -35.07 -5.90 4.23
CA TRP A 283 -35.35 -4.46 4.21
C TRP A 283 -34.38 -3.76 3.27
N ALA A 284 -34.90 -3.00 2.30
CA ALA A 284 -34.09 -2.08 1.47
C ALA A 284 -33.41 -0.98 2.31
N GLY A 285 -33.91 -0.73 3.52
CA GLY A 285 -33.29 0.12 4.53
C GLY A 285 -33.98 -0.05 5.89
N TYR A 286 -33.20 0.03 6.98
CA TYR A 286 -33.71 -0.01 8.36
C TYR A 286 -33.32 1.28 9.08
N PHE A 287 -34.33 2.00 9.58
CA PHE A 287 -34.16 3.26 10.30
C PHE A 287 -34.68 3.09 11.73
N ALA A 288 -33.78 3.05 12.72
CA ALA A 288 -34.14 2.92 14.14
C ALA A 288 -34.67 4.24 14.76
N GLY A 289 -34.56 5.34 14.02
CA GLY A 289 -34.96 6.68 14.46
C GLY A 289 -35.78 7.40 13.39
N ASP A 290 -36.09 8.66 13.66
CA ASP A 290 -36.91 9.49 12.78
C ASP A 290 -36.19 9.79 11.45
N ILE A 291 -36.96 9.82 10.36
CA ILE A 291 -36.49 10.21 9.03
C ILE A 291 -36.80 11.69 8.82
N ASN A 292 -35.77 12.50 8.56
CA ASN A 292 -35.93 13.90 8.16
C ASN A 292 -35.69 14.04 6.65
N SER A 293 -36.60 14.71 5.95
CA SER A 293 -36.51 14.97 4.51
C SER A 293 -36.72 16.46 4.24
N ASP A 294 -35.82 17.03 3.43
CA ASP A 294 -35.91 18.43 2.99
C ASP A 294 -37.01 18.66 1.95
N GLN A 295 -37.48 17.58 1.31
CA GLN A 295 -38.54 17.55 0.30
C GLN A 295 -39.53 16.42 0.60
N ASP A 296 -40.46 16.18 -0.31
CA ASP A 296 -41.45 15.10 -0.19
C ASP A 296 -40.82 13.71 -0.26
N ILE A 297 -41.43 12.75 0.45
CA ILE A 297 -41.12 11.33 0.34
C ILE A 297 -42.08 10.71 -0.70
N TYR A 298 -41.58 10.42 -1.89
CA TYR A 298 -42.32 9.72 -2.96
C TYR A 298 -42.19 8.20 -2.82
N TYR A 299 -43.31 7.48 -2.84
CA TYR A 299 -43.34 6.01 -2.82
C TYR A 299 -44.41 5.48 -3.78
N ALA A 300 -44.07 4.44 -4.55
CA ALA A 300 -45.01 3.78 -5.47
C ALA A 300 -45.87 2.70 -4.80
N GLY A 301 -45.36 2.10 -3.73
CA GLY A 301 -46.05 1.07 -2.95
C GLY A 301 -46.99 1.66 -1.89
N MET A 302 -47.02 1.03 -0.71
CA MET A 302 -47.85 1.46 0.42
C MET A 302 -46.99 1.65 1.67
N LEU A 303 -47.26 2.71 2.44
CA LEU A 303 -46.77 2.86 3.80
C LEU A 303 -47.68 2.04 4.75
N ILE A 304 -47.12 0.99 5.34
CA ILE A 304 -47.85 0.07 6.23
C ILE A 304 -47.49 0.37 7.69
N ASN A 305 -48.49 0.71 8.49
CA ASN A 305 -48.33 0.85 9.93
C ASN A 305 -48.68 -0.46 10.65
N THR A 306 -47.79 -0.94 11.50
CA THR A 306 -48.04 -2.13 12.32
C THR A 306 -49.19 -1.89 13.29
N SER A 307 -50.22 -2.74 13.25
CA SER A 307 -51.47 -2.57 14.02
C SER A 307 -51.93 -3.88 14.70
N ASP A 308 -51.01 -4.82 14.93
CA ASP A 308 -51.31 -6.11 15.56
C ASP A 308 -51.74 -5.93 17.04
N VAL A 309 -52.71 -6.72 17.51
CA VAL A 309 -53.20 -6.65 18.90
C VAL A 309 -52.10 -6.97 19.92
N ARG A 310 -51.12 -7.80 19.56
CA ARG A 310 -50.00 -8.21 20.44
C ARG A 310 -49.08 -7.05 20.78
N VAL A 311 -49.02 -6.01 19.94
CA VAL A 311 -48.22 -4.80 20.17
C VAL A 311 -49.05 -3.65 20.77
N LYS A 312 -50.30 -3.89 21.17
CA LYS A 312 -51.21 -2.89 21.73
C LYS A 312 -51.52 -3.15 23.20
N LYS A 313 -51.69 -2.09 23.98
CA LYS A 313 -52.14 -2.12 25.39
C LYS A 313 -53.15 -0.99 25.62
N ASN A 314 -54.02 -1.14 26.63
CA ASN A 314 -55.02 -0.13 27.02
C ASN A 314 -55.97 0.29 25.88
N ILE A 315 -56.53 -0.68 25.16
CA ILE A 315 -57.50 -0.43 24.07
C ILE A 315 -58.81 0.11 24.68
N ARG A 316 -59.26 1.28 24.20
CA ARG A 316 -60.47 1.99 24.65
C ARG A 316 -61.31 2.41 23.43
N ASN A 317 -62.60 2.64 23.66
CA ASN A 317 -63.46 3.24 22.64
C ASN A 317 -63.11 4.72 22.43
N ILE A 318 -63.35 5.20 21.21
CA ILE A 318 -63.38 6.63 20.90
C ILE A 318 -64.81 7.09 21.12
N ASP A 319 -65.00 8.09 21.99
CA ASP A 319 -66.31 8.66 22.32
C ASP A 319 -66.32 10.17 22.00
N ASN A 320 -67.50 10.72 21.72
CA ASN A 320 -67.71 12.15 21.40
C ASN A 320 -66.86 12.64 20.20
N ALA A 321 -66.62 11.76 19.22
CA ALA A 321 -65.73 12.08 18.10
C ALA A 321 -66.26 13.25 17.26
N THR A 322 -67.58 13.34 17.07
CA THR A 322 -68.22 14.42 16.31
C THR A 322 -68.00 15.78 16.96
N ALA A 323 -68.15 15.86 18.28
CA ALA A 323 -67.92 17.10 19.02
C ALA A 323 -66.45 17.52 18.98
N THR A 324 -65.52 16.55 18.98
CA THR A 324 -64.08 16.79 18.85
C THR A 324 -63.71 17.31 17.47
N ILE A 325 -64.18 16.66 16.39
CA ILE A 325 -63.88 17.06 15.01
C ILE A 325 -64.46 18.45 14.68
N ASN A 326 -65.64 18.78 15.22
CA ASN A 326 -66.26 20.10 15.01
C ASN A 326 -65.48 21.27 15.62
N LYS A 327 -64.53 21.01 16.54
CA LYS A 327 -63.64 22.04 17.08
C LYS A 327 -62.42 22.28 16.19
N LEU A 328 -62.11 21.37 15.26
CA LEU A 328 -60.95 21.50 14.38
C LEU A 328 -61.26 22.49 13.26
N ARG A 329 -60.28 23.32 12.90
CA ARG A 329 -60.39 24.30 11.82
C ARG A 329 -59.50 23.92 10.63
N PRO A 330 -60.06 23.36 9.55
CA PRO A 330 -59.32 23.16 8.31
C PRO A 330 -58.87 24.50 7.73
N VAL A 331 -57.61 24.57 7.28
CA VAL A 331 -57.00 25.77 6.70
C VAL A 331 -56.26 25.44 5.41
N VAL A 332 -56.06 26.47 4.58
CA VAL A 332 -55.17 26.45 3.42
C VAL A 332 -54.00 27.38 3.72
N TYR A 333 -52.78 26.94 3.44
CA TYR A 333 -51.57 27.71 3.71
C TYR A 333 -50.49 27.45 2.66
N ASP A 334 -49.55 28.39 2.53
CA ASP A 334 -48.32 28.21 1.77
C ASP A 334 -47.19 27.89 2.73
N LYS A 335 -46.46 26.80 2.46
CA LYS A 335 -45.40 26.35 3.35
C LYS A 335 -44.09 27.05 3.02
N VAL A 336 -43.71 28.02 3.84
CA VAL A 336 -42.42 28.72 3.71
C VAL A 336 -41.37 28.01 4.57
N ILE A 337 -40.37 27.41 3.93
CA ILE A 337 -39.13 27.01 4.61
C ILE A 337 -38.00 27.84 4.01
N ASP A 338 -37.59 28.88 4.73
CA ASP A 338 -36.38 29.64 4.40
C ASP A 338 -35.17 28.82 4.86
N LYS A 339 -34.41 28.26 3.90
CA LYS A 339 -33.11 27.65 4.21
C LYS A 339 -32.03 28.37 3.42
N LYS A 340 -31.29 29.29 4.06
CA LYS A 340 -30.04 29.84 3.53
C LYS A 340 -29.10 28.73 3.04
N ASP A 341 -28.36 29.02 1.99
CA ASP A 341 -27.27 28.18 1.50
C ASP A 341 -26.25 27.98 2.62
N VAL A 342 -26.29 26.81 3.27
CA VAL A 342 -25.18 26.37 4.13
C VAL A 342 -24.20 25.66 3.20
N PRO A 343 -23.07 26.29 2.82
CA PRO A 343 -22.05 25.57 2.08
C PRO A 343 -21.59 24.40 2.93
N ILE A 344 -21.71 23.18 2.38
CA ILE A 344 -21.14 21.99 3.02
C ILE A 344 -19.62 22.18 2.97
N LYS A 345 -19.04 22.67 4.08
CA LYS A 345 -17.59 22.73 4.26
C LYS A 345 -17.09 21.32 4.54
N VAL A 346 -16.98 20.50 3.50
CA VAL A 346 -16.08 19.35 3.58
C VAL A 346 -14.68 19.93 3.47
N ALA A 347 -13.81 19.69 4.46
CA ALA A 347 -12.38 19.99 4.38
C ALA A 347 -11.73 19.06 3.34
N SER A 348 -12.14 19.17 2.07
CA SER A 348 -11.64 18.39 0.96
C SER A 348 -11.13 19.35 -0.11
N ARG A 349 -10.16 18.91 -0.92
CA ARG A 349 -9.64 19.67 -2.08
C ARG A 349 -10.71 20.06 -3.11
N ILE A 350 -11.91 19.50 -3.00
CA ILE A 350 -13.06 19.94 -3.76
C ILE A 350 -13.81 20.91 -2.86
N GLU A 351 -13.62 22.21 -3.06
CA GLU A 351 -14.72 23.14 -2.83
C GLU A 351 -15.86 22.64 -3.72
N LEU A 352 -16.71 21.77 -3.19
CA LEU A 352 -18.01 21.50 -3.78
C LEU A 352 -18.75 22.83 -3.64
N LYS A 353 -18.54 23.72 -4.61
CA LYS A 353 -19.52 24.73 -4.98
C LYS A 353 -20.70 23.95 -5.52
N ALA A 354 -21.45 23.31 -4.61
CA ALA A 354 -22.87 23.13 -4.81
C ALA A 354 -23.40 24.55 -4.95
N THR A 355 -23.35 25.11 -6.16
CA THR A 355 -24.18 26.24 -6.54
C THR A 355 -25.58 25.82 -6.13
N GLY A 356 -26.08 26.46 -5.08
CA GLY A 356 -27.24 26.08 -4.29
C GLY A 356 -28.49 25.97 -5.15
N ARG A 357 -28.64 24.85 -5.86
CA ARG A 357 -29.94 24.41 -6.35
C ARG A 357 -30.62 23.71 -5.20
N LYS A 358 -31.08 24.49 -4.23
CA LYS A 358 -32.30 24.13 -3.53
C LYS A 358 -33.43 24.45 -4.49
N ALA A 359 -34.21 23.46 -4.88
CA ALA A 359 -35.49 23.75 -5.49
C ALA A 359 -36.27 24.58 -4.46
N PRO A 360 -36.71 25.80 -4.78
CA PRO A 360 -37.57 26.55 -3.88
C PRO A 360 -38.78 25.67 -3.58
N MET A 361 -39.01 25.37 -2.30
CA MET A 361 -40.18 24.61 -1.90
C MET A 361 -41.37 25.54 -2.12
N THR A 362 -41.97 25.43 -3.30
CA THR A 362 -43.09 26.23 -3.79
C THR A 362 -44.26 25.30 -3.98
N GLN A 363 -44.75 24.71 -2.88
CA GLN A 363 -46.11 24.20 -2.87
C GLN A 363 -47.02 25.38 -2.53
N GLU A 364 -47.71 25.88 -3.54
CA GLU A 364 -48.79 26.85 -3.37
C GLU A 364 -50.06 26.09 -2.96
N ASN A 365 -50.72 26.53 -1.88
CA ASN A 365 -52.00 26.03 -1.36
C ASN A 365 -52.02 24.58 -0.80
N GLU A 366 -51.23 24.31 0.25
CA GLU A 366 -51.40 23.08 1.05
C GLU A 366 -52.67 23.17 1.93
N TYR A 367 -53.39 22.05 2.06
CA TYR A 367 -54.55 21.91 2.96
C TYR A 367 -54.14 21.17 4.22
N GLY A 368 -54.53 21.69 5.39
CA GLY A 368 -54.21 21.02 6.64
C GLY A 368 -54.83 21.66 7.87
N LEU A 369 -54.20 21.42 9.00
CA LEU A 369 -54.58 21.89 10.33
C LEU A 369 -53.38 22.56 10.98
N ILE A 370 -53.63 23.55 11.84
CA ILE A 370 -52.58 24.25 12.59
C ILE A 370 -52.22 23.41 13.84
N ALA A 371 -50.96 22.99 13.94
CA ALA A 371 -50.51 22.08 15.01
C ALA A 371 -50.82 22.62 16.42
N GLN A 372 -50.66 23.93 16.63
CA GLN A 372 -50.94 24.60 17.89
C GLN A 372 -52.43 24.55 18.27
N GLU A 373 -53.33 24.68 17.29
CA GLU A 373 -54.78 24.58 17.52
C GLU A 373 -55.19 23.13 17.82
N ILE A 374 -54.56 22.16 17.16
CA ILE A 374 -54.78 20.74 17.44
C ILE A 374 -54.31 20.36 18.84
N GLU A 375 -53.19 20.91 19.30
CA GLU A 375 -52.63 20.57 20.61
C GLU A 375 -53.57 20.90 21.78
N GLU A 376 -54.39 21.95 21.66
CA GLU A 376 -55.39 22.31 22.67
C GLU A 376 -56.55 21.31 22.74
N ILE A 377 -56.79 20.53 21.67
CA ILE A 377 -57.96 19.65 21.53
C ILE A 377 -57.56 18.17 21.60
N LEU A 378 -56.50 17.79 20.89
CA LEU A 378 -55.95 16.44 20.72
C LEU A 378 -54.40 16.49 20.85
N PRO A 379 -53.86 16.80 22.05
CA PRO A 379 -52.42 16.94 22.27
C PRO A 379 -51.62 15.69 21.88
N GLU A 380 -52.21 14.50 21.95
CA GLU A 380 -51.58 13.24 21.60
C GLU A 380 -51.21 13.11 20.11
N LEU A 381 -51.86 13.89 19.24
CA LEU A 381 -51.60 13.91 17.80
C LEU A 381 -50.52 14.91 17.40
N VAL A 382 -50.06 15.76 18.32
CA VAL A 382 -49.01 16.74 18.06
C VAL A 382 -47.69 16.23 18.61
N LYS A 383 -46.66 16.25 17.77
CA LYS A 383 -45.30 15.90 18.16
C LYS A 383 -44.37 17.06 17.90
N GLU A 384 -43.47 17.30 18.83
CA GLU A 384 -42.49 18.35 18.73
C GLU A 384 -41.11 17.73 18.48
N LYS A 385 -40.40 18.25 17.48
CA LYS A 385 -39.06 17.81 17.14
C LYS A 385 -38.15 19.01 16.97
N LYS A 386 -36.97 18.91 17.57
CA LYS A 386 -35.85 19.82 17.34
C LYS A 386 -35.32 19.60 15.93
N VAL A 387 -35.40 20.63 15.10
CA VAL A 387 -34.88 20.66 13.74
C VAL A 387 -33.76 21.70 13.72
N ASP A 388 -32.62 21.32 13.16
CA ASP A 388 -31.56 22.27 12.88
C ASP A 388 -32.02 23.17 11.72
N LEU A 389 -32.36 24.41 12.06
CA LEU A 389 -32.60 25.47 11.11
C LEU A 389 -31.41 26.43 11.18
N GLU A 390 -31.13 27.12 10.07
CA GLU A 390 -30.08 28.11 9.85
C GLU A 390 -29.12 28.46 11.03
N ASN A 391 -27.80 28.43 10.77
CA ASN A 391 -26.72 28.83 11.70
C ASN A 391 -26.52 27.93 12.94
N SER A 392 -26.99 26.67 12.93
CA SER A 392 -26.98 25.80 14.12
C SER A 392 -27.94 26.26 15.22
N GLU A 393 -28.94 27.11 14.89
CA GLU A 393 -30.03 27.40 15.82
C GLU A 393 -31.04 26.26 15.80
N ILE A 394 -30.96 25.41 16.82
CA ILE A 394 -31.91 24.33 17.01
C ILE A 394 -33.28 24.94 17.39
N LYS A 395 -34.21 24.95 16.43
CA LYS A 395 -35.60 25.35 16.66
C LYS A 395 -36.50 24.14 16.78
N SER A 396 -37.52 24.27 17.60
CA SER A 396 -38.47 23.20 17.85
C SER A 396 -39.70 23.41 16.97
N LEU A 397 -39.98 22.46 16.09
CA LEU A 397 -41.13 22.49 15.20
C LEU A 397 -42.17 21.46 15.65
N LYS A 398 -43.45 21.83 15.58
CA LYS A 398 -44.58 20.95 15.87
C LYS A 398 -45.13 20.35 14.58
N GLY A 399 -45.31 19.03 14.56
CA GLY A 399 -45.92 18.27 13.48
C GLY A 399 -47.20 17.56 13.96
N VAL A 400 -48.11 17.31 13.03
CA VAL A 400 -49.41 16.66 13.28
C VAL A 400 -49.41 15.25 12.71
N ASN A 401 -49.83 14.27 13.52
CA ASN A 401 -50.10 12.90 13.07
C ASN A 401 -51.47 12.81 12.38
N TYR A 402 -51.51 13.16 11.09
CA TYR A 402 -52.73 13.08 10.29
C TYR A 402 -53.30 11.66 10.17
N VAL A 403 -52.46 10.62 10.22
CA VAL A 403 -52.93 9.22 10.20
C VAL A 403 -53.73 8.89 11.46
N GLY A 404 -53.35 9.47 12.61
CA GLY A 404 -54.08 9.33 13.87
C GLY A 404 -55.45 10.00 13.89
N LEU A 405 -55.72 10.97 13.00
CA LEU A 405 -57.04 11.60 12.87
C LEU A 405 -58.06 10.66 12.21
N ILE A 406 -57.62 9.72 11.37
CA ILE A 406 -58.50 8.87 10.56
C ILE A 406 -59.48 8.06 11.44
N PRO A 407 -59.06 7.35 12.50
CA PRO A 407 -59.99 6.64 13.38
C PRO A 407 -61.00 7.54 14.10
N ILE A 408 -60.61 8.78 14.43
CA ILE A 408 -61.50 9.76 15.07
C ILE A 408 -62.55 10.23 14.06
N MET A 409 -62.13 10.57 12.83
CA MET A 409 -63.05 10.92 11.74
C MET A 409 -64.01 9.77 11.42
N LEU A 410 -63.51 8.53 11.37
CA LEU A 410 -64.34 7.35 11.18
C LEU A 410 -65.42 7.22 12.26
N LYS A 411 -65.05 7.43 13.53
CA LYS A 411 -66.02 7.40 14.63
C LYS A 411 -67.02 8.55 14.56
N ALA A 412 -66.58 9.75 14.19
CA ALA A 412 -67.47 10.90 14.01
C ALA A 412 -68.50 10.63 12.90
N ILE A 413 -68.10 10.01 11.79
CA ILE A 413 -69.02 9.61 10.73
C ILE A 413 -70.03 8.56 11.24
N GLN A 414 -69.60 7.60 12.05
CA GLN A 414 -70.51 6.61 12.65
C GLN A 414 -71.52 7.24 13.61
N GLU A 415 -71.10 8.21 14.42
CA GLU A 415 -71.98 8.98 15.29
C GLU A 415 -72.98 9.81 14.49
N GLN A 416 -72.51 10.56 13.48
CA GLN A 416 -73.38 11.31 12.56
C GLN A 416 -74.38 10.40 11.83
N GLN A 417 -73.96 9.22 11.38
CA GLN A 417 -74.85 8.27 10.72
C GLN A 417 -75.93 7.74 11.66
N SER A 418 -75.59 7.55 12.94
CA SER A 418 -76.54 7.14 13.98
C SER A 418 -77.60 8.22 14.23
N GLU A 419 -77.18 9.48 14.29
CA GLU A 419 -78.08 10.64 14.42
C GLU A 419 -79.00 10.77 13.20
N ILE A 420 -78.47 10.59 11.98
CA ILE A 420 -79.27 10.60 10.75
C ILE A 420 -80.36 9.53 10.78
N GLU A 421 -80.03 8.30 11.19
CA GLU A 421 -81.02 7.23 11.29
C GLU A 421 -82.06 7.49 12.38
N PHE A 422 -81.66 8.09 13.50
CA PHE A 422 -82.58 8.54 14.54
C PHE A 422 -83.56 9.60 14.01
N LEU A 423 -83.05 10.65 13.37
CA LEU A 423 -83.87 11.73 12.77
C LEU A 423 -84.81 11.21 11.69
N LYS A 424 -84.37 10.29 10.81
CA LYS A 424 -85.24 9.66 9.80
C LYS A 424 -86.41 8.90 10.46
N LYS A 425 -86.16 8.20 11.56
CA LYS A 425 -87.19 7.46 12.29
C LYS A 425 -88.19 8.42 12.95
N GLU A 426 -87.71 9.53 13.50
CA GLU A 426 -88.57 10.56 14.09
C GLU A 426 -89.45 11.22 13.03
N VAL A 427 -88.87 11.63 11.89
CA VAL A 427 -89.62 12.18 10.75
C VAL A 427 -90.71 11.22 10.28
N LYS A 428 -90.40 9.92 10.14
CA LYS A 428 -91.41 8.90 9.78
C LYS A 428 -92.53 8.79 10.81
N THR A 429 -92.19 8.89 12.10
CA THR A 429 -93.18 8.84 13.19
C THR A 429 -94.08 10.08 13.19
N LEU A 430 -93.52 11.25 12.88
CA LEU A 430 -94.27 12.50 12.75
C LEU A 430 -95.18 12.50 11.52
N GLN A 431 -94.71 11.98 10.38
CA GLN A 431 -95.52 11.78 9.17
C GLN A 431 -96.75 10.90 9.46
N ASN A 432 -96.55 9.76 10.13
CA ASN A 432 -97.64 8.87 10.54
C ASN A 432 -98.62 9.46 11.57
N LYS A 433 -98.35 10.64 12.15
CA LYS A 433 -99.27 11.35 13.06
C LYS A 433 -100.06 12.47 12.36
N ILE A 434 -99.65 12.85 11.16
CA ILE A 434 -100.27 13.91 10.35
C ILE A 434 -101.24 13.31 9.32
N ASP A 435 -100.98 12.07 8.89
CA ASP A 435 -101.95 11.20 8.20
C ASP A 435 -102.87 10.48 9.21
#